data_AF-A0A1D2U2M8-F1
#
_entry.id   AF-A0A1D2U2M8-F1
#
_cell.length_a   1.000
_cell.length_b   1.000
_cell.length_c   1.000
_cell.angle_alpha   90.00
_cell.angle_beta   90.00
_cell.angle_gamma   90.00
#
_symmetry.space_group_name_H-M   'P 1'
#
loop_
_entity.id
_entity.type
_entity.pdbx_description
1 polymer ?
#
loop_
_entity_poly.entity_id
_entity_poly.type
_entity_poly.pdbx_seq_one_letter_code
_entity_poly.pdbx_strand_id
1 'polypeptide(L)'
;MKTSHAGQRGFSLLETLVAFAIMALALGVLYRATGGAVRDVTHVETRQRALSLLQSVLAGVDGVPERGLAEQGDSQALRWSLRTAPFASGVAGPNVPSLHEVRATVVWDEGGRERQMQLSTLRPQLGAITPRAQP
;
A
#
# COMPACT_ATOMS: atom_id res chain seq x y z
N MET A 1 69.30 2.35 -37.09
CA MET A 1 67.98 2.81 -36.60
C MET A 1 67.01 1.63 -36.72
N LYS A 2 66.63 0.98 -35.61
CA LYS A 2 65.68 -0.14 -35.61
C LYS A 2 64.29 0.42 -35.35
N THR A 3 63.42 0.41 -36.36
CA THR A 3 62.01 0.77 -36.21
C THR A 3 61.25 -0.45 -35.71
N SER A 4 61.00 -0.49 -34.40
CA SER A 4 60.11 -1.45 -33.76
C SER A 4 58.69 -1.26 -34.29
N HIS A 5 58.24 -2.18 -35.15
CA HIS A 5 56.83 -2.30 -35.50
C HIS A 5 56.08 -2.80 -34.28
N ALA A 6 55.39 -1.89 -33.58
CA ALA A 6 54.39 -2.23 -32.58
C ALA A 6 53.32 -3.08 -33.30
N GLY A 7 53.32 -4.38 -33.04
CA GLY A 7 52.39 -5.32 -33.64
C GLY A 7 50.97 -4.84 -33.39
N GLN A 8 50.30 -4.43 -34.46
CA GLN A 8 48.87 -4.17 -34.43
C GLN A 8 48.20 -5.50 -34.10
N ARG A 9 47.79 -5.67 -32.84
CA ARG A 9 46.92 -6.78 -32.42
C ARG A 9 45.54 -6.46 -32.97
N GLY A 10 45.33 -6.80 -34.25
CA GLY A 10 44.03 -6.69 -34.89
C GLY A 10 42.99 -7.42 -34.05
N PHE A 11 41.85 -6.76 -33.82
CA PHE A 11 40.67 -7.33 -33.17
C PHE A 11 40.44 -8.75 -33.71
N SER A 12 40.56 -9.79 -32.88
CA SER A 12 40.28 -11.13 -33.35
C SER A 12 38.77 -11.30 -33.50
N LEU A 13 38.36 -12.19 -34.42
CA LEU A 13 36.95 -12.56 -34.60
C LEU A 13 36.30 -13.04 -33.29
N LEU A 14 37.11 -13.64 -32.42
CA LEU A 14 36.70 -14.12 -31.09
C LEU A 14 36.37 -12.95 -30.16
N GLU A 15 37.12 -11.84 -30.17
CA GLU A 15 36.80 -10.67 -29.34
C GLU A 15 35.43 -10.10 -29.67
N THR A 16 35.13 -9.92 -30.96
CA THR A 16 33.84 -9.37 -31.39
C THR A 16 32.70 -10.30 -30.97
N LEU A 17 32.88 -11.61 -31.09
CA LEU A 17 31.89 -12.61 -30.65
C LEU A 17 31.69 -12.59 -29.13
N VAL A 18 32.77 -12.52 -28.36
CA VAL A 18 32.70 -12.42 -26.89
C VAL A 18 32.03 -11.11 -26.47
N ALA A 19 32.34 -9.99 -27.13
CA ALA A 19 31.69 -8.71 -26.87
C ALA A 19 30.17 -8.77 -27.14
N PHE A 20 29.76 -9.39 -28.25
CA PHE A 20 28.35 -9.63 -28.53
C PHE A 20 27.69 -10.55 -27.49
N ALA A 21 28.38 -11.60 -27.04
CA ALA A 21 27.88 -12.50 -26.00
C ALA A 21 27.66 -11.75 -24.67
N ILE A 22 28.62 -10.94 -24.24
CA ILE A 22 28.51 -10.11 -23.03
C ILE A 22 27.37 -9.09 -23.19
N MET A 23 27.29 -8.42 -24.34
CA MET A 23 26.22 -7.45 -24.63
C MET A 23 24.83 -8.11 -24.57
N ALA A 24 24.66 -9.28 -25.17
CA ALA A 24 23.39 -10.02 -25.14
C ALA A 24 23.00 -10.44 -23.71
N LEU A 25 23.97 -10.92 -22.91
CA LEU A 25 23.74 -11.25 -21.50
C LEU A 25 23.36 -9.99 -20.68
N ALA A 26 24.07 -8.88 -20.89
CA ALA A 26 23.80 -7.61 -20.23
C ALA A 26 22.40 -7.07 -20.58
N LEU A 27 22.01 -7.11 -21.86
CA LEU A 27 20.66 -6.77 -22.31
C LEU A 27 19.59 -7.64 -21.64
N GLY A 28 19.81 -8.96 -21.56
CA GLY A 28 18.89 -9.87 -20.87
C GLY A 28 18.71 -9.58 -19.38
N VAL A 29 19.78 -9.16 -18.70
CA VAL A 29 19.69 -8.68 -17.31
C VAL A 29 18.93 -7.35 -17.24
N LEU A 30 19.23 -6.41 -18.13
CA LEU A 30 18.57 -5.10 -18.17
C LEU A 30 17.06 -5.22 -18.39
N TYR A 31 16.62 -6.01 -19.37
CA TYR A 31 15.19 -6.25 -19.62
C TYR A 31 14.47 -6.82 -18.40
N ARG A 32 15.12 -7.75 -17.68
CA ARG A 32 14.57 -8.33 -16.45
C ARG A 32 14.47 -7.29 -15.32
N ALA A 33 15.51 -6.47 -15.13
CA ALA A 33 15.52 -5.42 -14.13
C ALA A 33 14.43 -4.36 -14.41
N THR A 34 14.32 -3.90 -15.66
CA THR A 34 13.29 -2.93 -16.06
C THR A 34 11.88 -3.51 -15.94
N GLY A 35 11.67 -4.77 -16.34
CA GLY A 35 10.37 -5.44 -16.21
C GLY A 35 9.97 -5.76 -14.76
N GLY A 36 10.93 -5.84 -13.84
CA GLY A 36 10.67 -5.90 -12.40
C GLY A 36 10.20 -4.54 -11.87
N ALA A 37 10.93 -3.48 -12.20
CA ALA A 37 10.62 -2.12 -11.75
C ALA A 37 9.20 -1.66 -12.11
N VAL A 38 8.71 -1.98 -13.32
CA VAL A 38 7.33 -1.64 -13.73
C VAL A 38 6.28 -2.35 -12.86
N ARG A 39 6.49 -3.64 -12.56
CA ARG A 39 5.58 -4.38 -11.67
C ARG A 39 5.60 -3.79 -10.26
N ASP A 40 6.77 -3.49 -9.73
CA ASP A 40 6.92 -2.89 -8.40
C ASP A 40 6.17 -1.56 -8.28
N VAL A 41 6.22 -0.71 -9.31
CA VAL A 41 5.45 0.55 -9.34
C VAL A 41 3.95 0.28 -9.27
N THR A 42 3.43 -0.66 -10.07
CA THR A 42 1.98 -0.98 -10.05
C THR A 42 1.50 -1.52 -8.69
N HIS A 43 2.34 -2.28 -8.00
CA HIS A 43 2.06 -2.76 -6.63
C HIS A 43 1.99 -1.61 -5.63
N VAL A 44 2.91 -0.65 -5.72
CA VAL A 44 2.92 0.53 -4.84
C VAL A 44 1.69 1.40 -5.07
N GLU A 45 1.33 1.67 -6.33
CA GLU A 45 0.13 2.46 -6.64
C GLU A 45 -1.15 1.82 -6.10
N THR A 46 -1.29 0.50 -6.24
CA THR A 46 -2.47 -0.22 -5.73
C THR A 46 -2.58 -0.13 -4.21
N ARG A 47 -1.45 -0.23 -3.49
CA ARG A 47 -1.41 -0.04 -2.04
C ARG A 47 -1.75 1.39 -1.63
N GLN A 48 -1.28 2.39 -2.36
CA GLN A 48 -1.61 3.79 -2.11
C GLN A 48 -3.10 4.05 -2.30
N ARG A 49 -3.70 3.50 -3.38
CA ARG A 49 -5.15 3.57 -3.61
C ARG A 49 -5.93 2.88 -2.49
N ALA A 50 -5.52 1.68 -2.08
CA ALA A 50 -6.14 0.95 -0.97
C ALA A 50 -6.07 1.74 0.35
N LEU A 51 -4.91 2.33 0.67
CA LEU A 51 -4.73 3.14 1.86
C LEU A 51 -5.61 4.41 1.83
N SER A 52 -5.62 5.11 0.69
CA SER A 52 -6.45 6.30 0.51
C SER A 52 -7.94 5.98 0.65
N LEU A 53 -8.39 4.85 0.11
CA LEU A 53 -9.76 4.38 0.27
C LEU A 53 -10.10 4.11 1.74
N LEU A 54 -9.24 3.40 2.48
CA LEU A 54 -9.46 3.16 3.91
C LEU A 54 -9.51 4.45 4.71
N GLN A 55 -8.61 5.40 4.43
CA GLN A 55 -8.61 6.70 5.09
C GLN A 55 -9.90 7.48 4.79
N SER A 56 -10.37 7.47 3.54
CA SER A 56 -11.64 8.11 3.16
C SER A 56 -12.84 7.48 3.87
N VAL A 57 -12.90 6.14 3.95
CA VAL A 57 -13.96 5.42 4.66
C VAL A 57 -13.94 5.78 6.15
N LEU A 58 -12.76 5.79 6.77
CA LEU A 58 -12.60 6.17 8.19
C LEU A 58 -12.89 7.66 8.46
N ALA A 59 -12.60 8.53 7.49
CA ALA A 59 -12.87 9.97 7.58
C ALA A 59 -14.37 10.27 7.54
N GLY A 60 -15.19 9.41 6.91
CA GLY A 60 -16.65 9.53 6.92
C GLY A 60 -17.31 9.19 8.26
N VAL A 61 -16.56 8.69 9.24
CA VAL A 61 -17.07 8.29 10.56
C VAL A 61 -16.65 9.31 11.61
N ASP A 62 -17.50 10.31 11.85
CA ASP A 62 -17.27 11.34 12.88
C ASP A 62 -17.54 10.82 14.30
N GLY A 63 -18.51 9.92 14.44
CA GLY A 63 -18.86 9.27 15.70
C GLY A 63 -19.62 7.98 15.44
N VAL A 64 -19.71 7.13 16.47
CA VAL A 64 -20.33 5.80 16.35
C VAL A 64 -21.62 5.76 17.17
N PRO A 65 -22.80 5.49 16.57
CA PRO A 65 -24.03 5.23 17.29
C PRO A 65 -23.85 4.06 18.28
N GLU A 66 -24.66 4.00 19.32
CA GLU A 66 -24.62 2.92 20.32
C GLU A 66 -24.75 1.52 19.71
N ARG A 67 -25.57 1.38 18.65
CA ARG A 67 -25.76 0.12 17.91
C ARG A 67 -24.52 -0.31 17.09
N GLY A 68 -23.51 0.54 16.98
CA GLY A 68 -22.37 0.36 16.08
C GLY A 68 -22.65 0.69 14.61
N LEU A 69 -21.61 0.67 13.78
CA LEU A 69 -21.64 0.75 12.33
C LEU A 69 -21.12 -0.56 11.72
N ALA A 70 -21.77 -0.95 10.63
CA ALA A 70 -21.28 -1.98 9.72
C ALA A 70 -21.64 -1.55 8.30
N GLU A 71 -20.63 -1.28 7.49
CA GLU A 71 -20.77 -0.87 6.09
C GLU A 71 -19.83 -1.68 5.22
N GLN A 72 -20.16 -1.79 3.95
CA GLN A 72 -19.33 -2.47 2.96
C GLN A 72 -19.64 -1.93 1.58
N GLY A 73 -18.69 -2.06 0.68
CA GLY A 73 -18.88 -1.65 -0.70
C GLY A 73 -17.66 -1.97 -1.55
N ASP A 74 -17.77 -1.58 -2.80
CA ASP A 74 -16.74 -1.81 -3.80
C ASP A 74 -16.32 -0.47 -4.39
N SER A 75 -15.02 -0.31 -4.62
CA SER A 75 -14.44 0.81 -5.33
C SER A 75 -13.46 0.28 -6.36
N GLN A 76 -13.91 0.22 -7.62
CA GLN A 76 -13.18 -0.42 -8.72
C GLN A 76 -12.88 -1.91 -8.40
N ALA A 77 -11.61 -2.29 -8.30
CA ALA A 77 -11.17 -3.65 -7.93
C ALA A 77 -10.94 -3.83 -6.41
N LEU A 78 -11.23 -2.81 -5.61
CA LEU A 78 -11.03 -2.81 -4.16
C LEU A 78 -12.37 -3.04 -3.45
N ARG A 79 -12.48 -4.13 -2.72
CA ARG A 79 -13.66 -4.45 -1.91
C ARG A 79 -13.37 -4.03 -0.47
N TRP A 80 -14.18 -3.15 0.10
CA TRP A 80 -13.95 -2.61 1.43
C TRP A 80 -15.10 -2.93 2.39
N SER A 81 -14.78 -2.99 3.68
CA SER A 81 -15.74 -3.15 4.76
C SER A 81 -15.31 -2.33 5.97
N LEU A 82 -16.30 -1.81 6.68
CA LEU A 82 -16.18 -1.04 7.90
C LEU A 82 -16.98 -1.77 8.98
N ARG A 83 -16.39 -1.97 10.16
CA ARG A 83 -17.07 -2.52 11.33
C ARG A 83 -16.64 -1.79 12.59
N THR A 84 -17.54 -1.65 13.54
CA THR A 84 -17.23 -1.08 14.85
C THR A 84 -17.44 -2.07 15.97
N ALA A 85 -16.63 -2.00 17.01
CA ALA A 85 -16.80 -2.77 18.24
C ALA A 85 -16.63 -1.86 19.48
N PRO A 86 -17.35 -2.10 20.58
CA PRO A 86 -17.12 -1.40 21.85
C PRO A 86 -15.67 -1.54 22.29
N PHE A 87 -15.07 -0.43 22.71
CA PHE A 87 -13.70 -0.40 23.21
C PHE A 87 -13.70 -0.02 24.70
N ALA A 88 -13.29 -0.97 25.54
CA ALA A 88 -13.13 -0.73 26.97
C ALA A 88 -11.80 0.01 27.22
N SER A 89 -11.87 1.31 27.52
CA SER A 89 -10.70 2.14 27.82
C SER A 89 -10.04 1.82 29.17
N GLY A 90 -10.68 1.01 30.02
CA GLY A 90 -10.23 0.72 31.39
C GLY A 90 -10.42 1.89 32.36
N VAL A 91 -10.93 3.04 31.89
CA VAL A 91 -11.22 4.23 32.70
C VAL A 91 -12.72 4.47 32.62
N ALA A 92 -13.40 4.42 33.78
CA ALA A 92 -14.84 4.63 33.88
C ALA A 92 -15.14 5.83 34.79
N GLY A 93 -16.06 6.69 34.36
CA GLY A 93 -16.49 7.84 35.12
C GLY A 93 -17.58 8.62 34.39
N PRO A 94 -18.36 9.46 35.09
CA PRO A 94 -19.51 10.16 34.52
C PRO A 94 -19.17 11.11 33.35
N ASN A 95 -17.90 11.53 33.25
CA ASN A 95 -17.41 12.40 32.17
C ASN A 95 -16.51 11.69 31.14
N VAL A 96 -16.43 10.35 31.18
CA VAL A 96 -15.61 9.58 30.22
C VAL A 96 -16.51 9.12 29.07
N PRO A 97 -16.28 9.56 27.83
CA PRO A 97 -17.08 9.12 26.70
C PRO A 97 -16.82 7.64 26.39
N SER A 98 -17.89 6.88 26.15
CA SER A 98 -17.80 5.53 25.59
C SER A 98 -17.05 5.56 24.26
N LEU A 99 -16.11 4.64 24.07
CA LEU A 99 -15.32 4.56 22.84
C LEU A 99 -15.72 3.33 22.03
N HIS A 100 -15.64 3.48 20.72
CA HIS A 100 -15.75 2.40 19.76
C HIS A 100 -14.45 2.30 18.95
N GLU A 101 -13.94 1.08 18.79
CA GLU A 101 -12.94 0.79 17.77
C GLU A 101 -13.64 0.71 16.43
N VAL A 102 -13.22 1.55 15.49
CA VAL A 102 -13.70 1.59 14.11
C VAL A 102 -12.62 0.96 13.23
N ARG A 103 -12.97 -0.12 12.52
CA ARG A 103 -12.04 -0.91 11.74
C ARG A 103 -12.49 -0.94 10.29
N ALA A 104 -11.65 -0.43 9.40
CA ALA A 104 -11.82 -0.47 7.96
C ALA A 104 -10.86 -1.49 7.36
N THR A 105 -11.37 -2.39 6.52
CA THR A 105 -10.60 -3.43 5.84
C THR A 105 -10.87 -3.36 4.34
N VAL A 106 -9.82 -3.45 3.53
CA VAL A 106 -9.90 -3.49 2.07
C VAL A 106 -9.21 -4.75 1.56
N VAL A 107 -9.82 -5.38 0.57
CA VAL A 107 -9.40 -6.64 -0.04
C VAL A 107 -9.32 -6.47 -1.55
N TRP A 108 -8.25 -6.96 -2.17
CA TRP A 108 -8.05 -6.90 -3.62
C TRP A 108 -7.27 -8.11 -4.13
N ASP A 109 -7.37 -8.39 -5.42
CA ASP A 109 -6.53 -9.40 -6.08
C ASP A 109 -5.21 -8.78 -6.56
N GLU A 110 -4.11 -9.47 -6.30
CA GLU A 110 -2.77 -9.11 -6.75
C GLU A 110 -2.12 -10.31 -7.43
N GLY A 111 -2.31 -10.43 -8.74
CA GLY A 111 -1.73 -11.52 -9.53
C GLY A 111 -2.31 -12.89 -9.18
N GLY A 112 -3.61 -12.97 -8.93
CA GLY A 112 -4.31 -14.20 -8.54
C GLY A 112 -4.19 -14.55 -7.06
N ARG A 113 -3.63 -13.65 -6.24
CA ARG A 113 -3.57 -13.79 -4.78
C ARG A 113 -4.39 -12.69 -4.13
N GLU A 114 -5.32 -13.08 -3.27
CA GLU A 114 -6.06 -12.13 -2.46
C GLU A 114 -5.13 -11.46 -1.42
N ARG A 115 -5.14 -10.14 -1.41
CA ARG A 115 -4.42 -9.28 -0.46
C ARG A 115 -5.43 -8.50 0.34
N GLN A 116 -5.04 -8.19 1.58
CA GLN A 116 -5.85 -7.37 2.48
C GLN A 116 -5.00 -6.30 3.17
N MET A 117 -5.64 -5.18 3.49
CA MET A 117 -5.09 -4.13 4.33
C MET A 117 -6.17 -3.66 5.29
N GLN A 118 -5.77 -3.32 6.51
CA GLN A 118 -6.68 -2.90 7.56
C GLN A 118 -6.13 -1.67 8.28
N LEU A 119 -7.04 -0.75 8.59
CA LEU A 119 -6.80 0.37 9.49
C LEU A 119 -7.83 0.34 10.61
N SER A 120 -7.40 0.68 11.82
CA SER A 120 -8.27 0.88 12.97
C SER A 120 -8.05 2.24 13.59
N THR A 121 -9.12 2.81 14.16
CA THR A 121 -9.09 4.06 14.91
C THR A 121 -10.10 4.00 16.05
N LEU A 122 -9.95 4.86 17.04
CA LEU A 122 -10.91 5.00 18.13
C LEU A 122 -11.79 6.23 17.87
N ARG A 123 -13.11 6.04 17.94
CA ARG A 123 -14.09 7.13 17.83
C ARG A 123 -14.99 7.13 19.07
N PRO A 124 -15.42 8.31 19.55
CA PRO A 124 -16.40 8.38 20.61
C PRO A 124 -17.73 7.85 20.13
N GLN A 125 -18.49 7.27 21.05
CA GLN A 125 -19.90 7.02 20.85
C GLN A 125 -20.62 8.35 20.72
N LEU A 126 -21.52 8.47 19.75
CA LEU A 126 -22.45 9.60 19.67
C LEU A 126 -23.34 9.58 20.92
N GLY A 127 -22.99 10.43 21.89
CA GLY A 127 -23.84 10.73 23.04
C GLY A 127 -24.88 11.80 22.69
N ALA A 128 -25.97 11.86 23.44
CA ALA A 128 -26.86 13.01 23.41
C ALA A 128 -26.03 14.27 23.72
N ILE A 129 -26.02 15.25 22.81
CA ILE A 129 -25.37 16.53 23.01
C ILE A 129 -26.00 17.14 24.28
N THR A 130 -25.36 16.99 25.44
CA THR A 130 -25.80 17.67 26.65
C THR A 130 -25.30 19.11 26.53
N PRO A 131 -26.18 20.11 26.36
CA PRO A 131 -25.75 21.49 26.23
C PRO A 131 -25.01 21.87 27.51
N ARG A 132 -23.78 22.38 27.35
CA ARG A 132 -23.01 22.91 28.47
C ARG A 132 -23.78 24.10 29.04
N ALA A 133 -24.25 24.00 30.28
CA ALA A 133 -24.80 25.16 30.99
C ALA A 133 -23.70 26.23 31.03
N GLN A 134 -23.93 27.36 30.34
CA GLN A 134 -23.08 28.54 30.45
C GLN A 134 -23.30 29.18 31.83
N PRO A 135 -22.23 29.68 32.47
CA PRO A 135 -22.33 30.39 33.75
C PRO A 135 -23.06 31.73 33.62
#